data_AF-Q7T3R1-F1
#
_entry.id   AF-Q7T3R1-F1
#
_cell.length_a   1.000
_cell.length_b   1.000
_cell.length_c   1.000
_cell.angle_alpha   90.00
_cell.angle_beta   90.00
_cell.angle_gamma   90.00
#
_symmetry.space_group_name_H-M   'P 1'
#
loop_
_entity.id
_entity.type
_entity.pdbx_description
1 polymer ?
#
loop_
_entity_poly.entity_id
_entity_poly.type
_entity_poly.pdbx_seq_one_letter_code
_entity_poly.pdbx_strand_id
1 'polypeptide(L)'
;RWYEDAERLHKWKTAQTGFPWIDAIMTQLRQEGWIHHLARHAAACFLTRGDLWISWEEGMKVFEELLLDADYSINAGNWMWLSASAFFHHYTRIFCPVRFGRRTDPEGQYIRKYLPILKNFPSKYIYEPWTASEEEQKQA
;
A
#
# COMPACT_ATOMS: atom_id res chain seq x y z
N ARG A 1 -14.45 -6.33 15.15
CA ARG A 1 -13.76 -5.23 15.88
C ARG A 1 -12.37 -5.08 15.27
N TRP A 2 -11.96 -3.85 14.97
CA TRP A 2 -10.63 -3.53 14.41
C TRP A 2 -9.56 -3.54 15.51
N TYR A 3 -8.29 -3.66 15.12
CA TYR A 3 -7.16 -3.54 16.04
C TYR A 3 -6.78 -2.06 16.26
N GLU A 4 -6.34 -1.78 17.48
CA GLU A 4 -5.69 -0.54 17.86
C GLU A 4 -4.18 -0.79 17.91
N ASP A 5 -3.51 -0.62 16.76
CA ASP A 5 -2.07 -0.84 16.61
C ASP A 5 -1.43 0.38 15.94
N ALA A 6 -0.99 1.32 16.79
CA ALA A 6 -0.40 2.58 16.34
C ALA A 6 0.93 2.37 15.60
N GLU A 7 1.69 1.31 15.91
CA GLU A 7 2.97 1.04 15.26
C GLU A 7 2.76 0.58 13.81
N ARG A 8 1.85 -0.38 13.60
CA ARG A 8 1.49 -0.84 12.24
C ARG A 8 0.84 0.27 11.42
N LEU A 9 -0.03 1.08 12.03
CA LEU A 9 -0.60 2.26 11.37
C LEU A 9 0.51 3.23 10.97
N HIS A 10 1.47 3.49 11.86
CA HIS A 10 2.59 4.38 11.58
C HIS A 10 3.41 3.87 10.40
N LYS A 11 3.82 2.59 10.41
CA LYS A 11 4.56 1.96 9.30
C LYS A 11 3.82 2.08 7.97
N TRP A 12 2.51 1.83 7.95
CA TRP A 12 1.70 2.01 6.74
C TRP A 12 1.65 3.48 6.30
N LYS A 13 1.37 4.41 7.23
CA LYS A 13 1.33 5.85 6.94
C LYS A 13 2.66 6.30 6.35
N THR A 14 3.79 5.89 6.91
CA THR A 14 5.13 6.38 6.54
C THR A 14 5.87 5.56 5.49
N ALA A 15 5.18 4.67 4.76
CA ALA A 15 5.80 3.82 3.72
C ALA A 15 6.97 2.95 4.23
N GLN A 16 6.79 2.33 5.41
CA GLN A 16 7.76 1.44 6.06
C GLN A 16 7.13 0.09 6.41
N THR A 17 6.23 -0.41 5.57
CA THR A 17 5.58 -1.72 5.76
C THR A 17 6.52 -2.88 5.43
N GLY A 18 7.56 -2.62 4.62
CA GLY A 18 8.46 -3.63 4.09
C GLY A 18 7.95 -4.29 2.81
N PHE A 19 6.74 -3.93 2.34
CA PHE A 19 6.19 -4.38 1.06
C PHE A 19 6.37 -3.28 0.01
N PRO A 20 7.34 -3.40 -0.93
CA PRO A 20 7.73 -2.30 -1.80
C PRO A 20 6.60 -1.71 -2.64
N TRP A 21 5.63 -2.52 -3.05
CA TRP A 21 4.45 -2.05 -3.77
C TRP A 21 3.60 -1.09 -2.92
N ILE A 22 3.34 -1.45 -1.66
CA ILE A 22 2.56 -0.62 -0.73
C ILE A 22 3.36 0.62 -0.34
N ASP A 23 4.64 0.46 -0.03
CA ASP A 23 5.52 1.55 0.37
C ASP A 23 5.72 2.55 -0.78
N ALA A 24 5.82 2.10 -2.03
CA ALA A 24 5.89 2.98 -3.20
C ALA A 24 4.60 3.79 -3.38
N ILE A 25 3.43 3.16 -3.22
CA ILE A 25 2.12 3.84 -3.27
C ILE A 25 2.02 4.91 -2.19
N MET A 26 2.35 4.56 -0.95
CA MET A 26 2.27 5.50 0.17
C MET A 26 3.31 6.63 0.05
N THR A 27 4.45 6.35 -0.57
CA THR A 27 5.46 7.37 -0.91
C THR A 27 4.96 8.31 -2.00
N GLN A 28 4.38 7.79 -3.08
CA GLN A 28 3.75 8.62 -4.12
C GLN A 28 2.67 9.51 -3.52
N LEU A 29 1.76 8.94 -2.72
CA LEU A 29 0.69 9.70 -2.07
C LEU A 29 1.23 10.87 -1.25
N ARG A 30 2.30 10.64 -0.47
CA ARG A 30 2.92 11.68 0.35
C ARG A 30 3.62 12.76 -0.47
N GLN A 31 4.28 12.39 -1.58
CA GLN A 31 5.08 13.32 -2.39
C GLN A 31 4.23 14.12 -3.37
N GLU A 32 3.23 13.49 -3.97
CA GLU A 32 2.47 14.04 -5.09
C GLU A 32 1.00 14.35 -4.73
N GLY A 33 0.51 13.81 -3.62
CA GLY A 33 -0.86 14.02 -3.15
C GLY A 33 -1.94 13.38 -4.02
N TRP A 34 -1.55 12.50 -4.96
CA TRP A 34 -2.47 11.74 -5.77
C TRP A 34 -1.91 10.35 -6.09
N ILE A 35 -2.78 9.35 -6.09
CA ILE A 35 -2.47 7.98 -6.50
C ILE A 35 -3.64 7.40 -7.30
N HIS A 36 -3.32 6.57 -8.30
CA HIS A 36 -4.31 5.92 -9.15
C HIS A 36 -5.32 5.08 -8.33
N HIS A 37 -6.56 4.96 -8.80
CA HIS A 37 -7.62 4.29 -8.05
C HIS A 37 -7.26 2.85 -7.60
N LEU A 38 -6.58 2.07 -8.45
CA LEU A 38 -6.13 0.72 -8.07
C LEU A 38 -5.01 0.73 -7.01
N ALA A 39 -4.20 1.77 -6.95
CA ALA A 39 -3.21 1.95 -5.89
C ALA A 39 -3.91 2.26 -4.54
N ARG A 40 -4.96 3.11 -4.56
CA ARG A 40 -5.84 3.34 -3.39
C ARG A 40 -6.43 2.01 -2.90
N HIS A 41 -6.91 1.17 -3.82
CA HIS A 41 -7.47 -0.14 -3.49
C HIS A 41 -6.45 -1.06 -2.80
N ALA A 42 -5.22 -1.14 -3.32
CA ALA A 42 -4.17 -1.96 -2.74
C ALA A 42 -3.80 -1.49 -1.32
N ALA A 43 -3.56 -0.19 -1.14
CA ALA A 43 -3.16 0.37 0.15
C ALA A 43 -4.27 0.25 1.21
N ALA A 44 -5.53 0.52 0.85
CA ALA A 44 -6.67 0.40 1.76
C ALA A 44 -6.99 -1.05 2.12
N CYS A 45 -6.91 -1.97 1.15
CA CYS A 45 -7.08 -3.40 1.42
C CYS A 45 -6.01 -3.90 2.39
N PHE A 46 -4.74 -3.53 2.17
CA PHE A 46 -3.61 -3.91 3.04
C PHE A 46 -3.81 -3.43 4.48
N LEU A 47 -4.16 -2.16 4.67
CA LEU A 47 -4.38 -1.58 6.01
C LEU A 47 -5.53 -2.27 6.78
N THR A 48 -6.60 -2.63 6.07
CA THR A 48 -7.85 -3.05 6.70
C THR A 48 -7.98 -4.58 6.65
N ARG A 49 -8.94 -5.09 5.88
CA ARG A 49 -9.32 -6.51 5.86
C ARG A 49 -8.30 -7.45 5.21
N GLY A 50 -7.28 -6.91 4.54
CA GLY A 50 -6.28 -7.69 3.83
C GLY A 50 -5.21 -8.25 4.76
N ASP A 51 -4.53 -7.36 5.50
CA ASP A 51 -3.30 -7.72 6.19
C ASP A 51 -3.23 -7.19 7.63
N LEU A 52 -3.38 -5.87 7.84
CA LEU A 52 -3.09 -5.26 9.16
C LEU A 52 -4.27 -5.24 10.14
N TRP A 53 -5.51 -5.36 9.63
CA TRP A 53 -6.74 -5.34 10.42
C TRP A 53 -6.93 -4.06 11.27
N ILE A 54 -6.50 -2.92 10.74
CA ILE A 54 -6.67 -1.59 11.34
C ILE A 54 -7.96 -0.95 10.80
N SER A 55 -8.59 -0.09 11.61
CA SER A 55 -9.84 0.59 11.23
C SER A 55 -9.67 1.39 9.94
N TRP A 56 -10.68 1.30 9.07
CA TRP A 56 -10.76 2.11 7.85
C TRP A 56 -10.84 3.60 8.14
N GLU A 57 -11.33 3.99 9.33
CA GLU A 57 -11.38 5.39 9.77
C GLU A 57 -9.97 5.99 9.90
N GLU A 58 -8.97 5.21 10.34
CA GLU A 58 -7.58 5.66 10.42
C GLU A 58 -6.98 5.87 9.04
N GLY A 59 -7.27 4.97 8.11
CA GLY A 59 -6.91 5.12 6.70
C GLY A 59 -7.56 6.35 6.06
N MET A 60 -8.84 6.57 6.35
CA MET A 60 -9.60 7.73 5.88
C MET A 60 -8.96 9.05 6.32
N LYS A 61 -8.57 9.17 7.60
CA LYS A 61 -7.88 10.36 8.13
C LYS A 61 -6.55 10.62 7.41
N VAL A 62 -5.77 9.57 7.15
CA VAL A 62 -4.50 9.72 6.41
C VAL A 62 -4.74 10.16 4.97
N PHE A 63 -5.77 9.63 4.31
CA PHE A 63 -6.11 10.02 2.94
C PHE A 63 -6.69 11.43 2.88
N GLU A 64 -7.44 11.85 3.89
CA GLU A 64 -7.95 13.22 4.01
C GLU A 64 -6.81 14.23 4.18
N GLU A 65 -5.75 13.87 4.91
CA GLU A 65 -4.55 14.70 5.08
C GLU A 65 -3.70 14.81 3.80
N LEU A 66 -3.57 13.73 3.04
CA LEU A 66 -2.59 13.64 1.94
C LEU A 66 -3.17 13.81 0.54
N LEU A 67 -4.42 13.44 0.30
CA LEU A 67 -4.99 13.53 -1.05
C LEU A 67 -5.35 14.96 -1.40
N LEU A 68 -4.86 15.43 -2.55
CA LEU A 68 -5.26 16.71 -3.14
C LEU A 68 -6.73 16.68 -3.59
N ASP A 69 -7.25 15.49 -3.91
CA ASP A 69 -8.64 15.25 -4.26
C ASP A 69 -9.47 14.70 -3.10
N ALA A 70 -9.08 15.00 -1.86
CA ALA A 70 -9.84 14.62 -0.68
C ALA A 70 -11.25 15.24 -0.72
N ASP A 71 -12.26 14.37 -0.76
CA ASP A 71 -13.67 14.72 -0.60
C ASP A 71 -14.25 13.84 0.52
N TYR A 72 -14.95 14.46 1.47
CA TYR A 72 -15.48 13.77 2.64
C TYR A 72 -16.34 12.54 2.28
N SER A 73 -17.26 12.69 1.33
CA SER A 73 -18.23 11.66 0.98
C SER A 73 -17.56 10.54 0.19
N ILE A 74 -16.73 10.90 -0.79
CA ILE A 74 -16.02 9.93 -1.64
C ILE A 74 -15.01 9.17 -0.80
N ASN A 75 -14.24 9.84 0.06
CA ASN A 75 -13.22 9.20 0.89
C ASN A 75 -13.89 8.22 1.87
N ALA A 76 -14.88 8.65 2.65
CA ALA A 76 -15.59 7.78 3.59
C ALA A 76 -16.27 6.58 2.89
N GLY A 77 -16.96 6.83 1.77
CA GLY A 77 -17.62 5.79 0.98
C GLY A 77 -16.65 4.72 0.47
N ASN A 78 -15.52 5.13 -0.11
CA ASN A 78 -14.52 4.21 -0.64
C ASN A 78 -13.79 3.43 0.47
N TRP A 79 -13.52 4.04 1.62
CA TRP A 79 -12.91 3.33 2.76
C TRP A 79 -13.84 2.28 3.36
N MET A 80 -15.15 2.57 3.46
CA MET A 80 -16.14 1.57 3.86
C MET A 80 -16.26 0.43 2.85
N TRP A 81 -16.20 0.74 1.54
CA TRP A 81 -16.18 -0.26 0.47
C TRP A 81 -14.94 -1.17 0.56
N LEU A 82 -13.74 -0.59 0.60
CA LEU A 82 -12.49 -1.33 0.50
C LEU A 82 -12.21 -2.19 1.73
N SER A 83 -12.66 -1.74 2.90
CA SER A 83 -12.64 -2.51 4.14
C SER A 83 -13.74 -3.58 4.22
N ALA A 84 -14.64 -3.64 3.24
CA ALA A 84 -15.84 -4.47 3.24
C ALA A 84 -16.76 -4.23 4.45
N SER A 85 -16.74 -3.00 4.98
CA SER A 85 -17.65 -2.56 6.05
C SER A 85 -19.04 -2.26 5.51
N ALA A 86 -19.14 -1.76 4.28
CA ALA A 86 -20.39 -1.53 3.55
C ALA A 86 -20.17 -1.66 2.03
N PHE A 87 -21.26 -1.75 1.25
CA PHE A 87 -21.32 -1.76 -0.22
C PHE A 87 -20.69 -2.98 -0.93
N PHE A 88 -19.56 -3.50 -0.44
CA PHE A 88 -18.86 -4.64 -1.00
C PHE A 88 -18.77 -5.80 -0.01
N HIS A 89 -19.22 -6.97 -0.43
CA HIS A 89 -19.36 -8.15 0.43
C HIS A 89 -18.49 -9.34 0.02
N HIS A 90 -17.72 -9.26 -1.08
CA HIS A 90 -16.80 -10.34 -1.48
C HIS A 90 -15.46 -10.23 -0.76
N TYR A 91 -15.49 -10.27 0.58
CA TYR A 91 -14.32 -10.04 1.44
C TYR A 91 -13.19 -11.08 1.27
N THR A 92 -13.46 -12.24 0.67
CA THR A 92 -12.46 -13.24 0.31
C THR A 92 -11.53 -12.80 -0.83
N ARG A 93 -11.88 -11.77 -1.60
CA ARG A 93 -11.02 -11.17 -2.62
C ARG A 93 -10.07 -10.16 -1.99
N ILE A 94 -8.87 -10.61 -1.62
CA ILE A 94 -7.81 -9.78 -1.02
C ILE A 94 -6.75 -9.45 -2.08
N PHE A 95 -6.33 -8.19 -2.12
CA PHE A 95 -5.23 -7.76 -2.98
C PHE A 95 -3.91 -8.27 -2.40
N CYS A 96 -3.19 -9.09 -3.16
CA CYS A 96 -1.87 -9.55 -2.73
C CYS A 96 -0.85 -8.42 -2.91
N PRO A 97 -0.17 -7.95 -1.85
CA PRO A 97 0.74 -6.79 -1.92
C PRO A 97 1.96 -7.05 -2.81
N VAL A 98 2.26 -8.32 -3.13
CA VAL A 98 3.33 -8.73 -4.04
C VAL A 98 2.81 -8.92 -5.47
N ARG A 99 1.87 -9.86 -5.64
CA ARG A 99 1.47 -10.35 -6.97
C ARG A 99 0.73 -9.29 -7.77
N PHE A 100 0.01 -8.38 -7.11
CA PHE A 100 -0.75 -7.34 -7.81
C PHE A 100 0.18 -6.34 -8.50
N GLY A 101 1.19 -5.84 -7.78
CA GLY A 101 2.22 -4.99 -8.36
C GLY A 101 2.98 -5.70 -9.47
N ARG A 102 3.45 -6.93 -9.23
CA ARG A 102 4.18 -7.74 -10.24
C ARG A 102 3.42 -7.94 -11.55
N ARG A 103 2.09 -8.09 -11.50
CA ARG A 103 1.24 -8.19 -12.70
C ARG A 103 1.07 -6.86 -13.43
N THR A 104 1.13 -5.75 -12.70
CA THR A 104 0.92 -4.39 -13.23
C THR A 104 2.20 -3.85 -13.85
N ASP A 105 3.34 -4.08 -13.20
CA ASP A 105 4.67 -3.61 -13.61
C ASP A 105 5.72 -4.69 -13.29
N PRO A 106 5.95 -5.65 -14.21
CA PRO A 106 6.86 -6.78 -13.93
C PRO A 106 8.31 -6.38 -13.63
N GLU A 107 8.77 -5.24 -14.13
CA GLU A 107 10.14 -4.75 -13.93
C GLU A 107 10.29 -3.91 -12.65
N GLY A 108 9.18 -3.49 -12.05
CA GLY A 108 9.13 -2.68 -10.84
C GLY A 108 9.65 -1.26 -11.06
N GLN A 109 9.50 -0.70 -12.27
CA GLN A 109 9.88 0.68 -12.57
C GLN A 109 9.22 1.69 -11.62
N TYR A 110 7.95 1.46 -11.28
CA TYR A 110 7.21 2.26 -10.30
C TYR A 110 7.85 2.20 -8.92
N ILE A 111 8.22 1.01 -8.45
CA ILE A 111 8.92 0.82 -7.17
C ILE A 111 10.28 1.53 -7.20
N ARG A 112 11.06 1.36 -8.27
CA ARG A 112 12.39 2.00 -8.40
C ARG A 112 12.31 3.52 -8.39
N LYS A 113 11.24 4.10 -8.95
CA LYS A 113 10.98 5.54 -8.94
C LYS A 113 10.71 6.06 -7.53
N TYR A 114 9.76 5.46 -6.80
CA TYR A 114 9.32 5.97 -5.50
C TYR A 114 10.16 5.47 -4.33
N LEU A 115 10.83 4.33 -4.47
CA LEU A 115 11.73 3.74 -3.48
C LEU A 115 13.14 3.61 -4.10
N PRO A 116 13.88 4.72 -4.25
CA PRO A 116 15.19 4.71 -4.90
C PRO A 116 16.23 3.85 -4.16
N ILE A 117 16.00 3.53 -2.88
CA ILE A 117 16.83 2.58 -2.13
C ILE A 117 16.81 1.16 -2.74
N LEU A 118 15.75 0.79 -3.47
CA LEU A 118 15.63 -0.50 -4.15
C LEU A 118 15.96 -0.40 -5.66
N LYS A 119 16.48 0.74 -6.15
CA LYS A 119 16.66 1.00 -7.59
C LYS A 119 17.54 -0.03 -8.30
N ASN A 120 18.47 -0.65 -7.60
CA ASN A 120 19.45 -1.61 -8.12
C ASN A 120 19.04 -3.07 -7.88
N PHE A 121 17.98 -3.33 -7.12
CA PHE A 121 17.54 -4.70 -6.85
C PHE A 121 17.17 -5.42 -8.15
N PRO A 122 17.56 -6.68 -8.36
CA PRO A 122 17.09 -7.45 -9.52
C PRO A 122 15.56 -7.51 -9.58
N SER A 123 14.96 -7.44 -10.77
CA SER A 123 13.49 -7.45 -10.93
C SER A 123 12.81 -8.69 -10.32
N LYS A 124 13.53 -9.81 -10.21
CA LYS A 124 13.04 -11.01 -9.50
C LYS A 124 12.71 -10.76 -8.02
N TYR A 125 13.39 -9.81 -7.37
CA TYR A 125 13.23 -9.51 -5.94
C TYR A 125 12.58 -8.15 -5.65
N ILE A 126 12.35 -7.31 -6.67
CA ILE A 126 11.88 -5.93 -6.45
C ILE A 126 10.56 -5.84 -5.67
N TYR A 127 9.72 -6.87 -5.74
CA TYR A 127 8.45 -6.97 -5.01
C TYR A 127 8.57 -7.70 -3.66
N GLU A 128 9.65 -8.45 -3.45
CA GLU A 128 9.88 -9.29 -2.26
C GLU A 128 11.38 -9.27 -1.88
N PRO A 129 11.96 -8.11 -1.54
CA PRO A 129 13.41 -7.95 -1.37
C PRO A 129 13.97 -8.81 -0.24
N TRP A 130 13.15 -9.17 0.74
CA TRP A 130 13.50 -10.10 1.82
C TRP A 130 13.80 -11.54 1.35
N THR A 131 13.46 -11.87 0.10
CA THR A 131 13.79 -13.18 -0.50
C THR A 131 15.14 -13.19 -1.23
N ALA A 132 15.77 -12.02 -1.41
CA ALA A 132 17.13 -11.93 -1.90
C ALA A 132 18.10 -12.41 -0.80
N SER A 133 19.11 -13.17 -1.18
CA SER A 133 20.20 -13.55 -0.26
C SER A 133 20.95 -12.32 0.25
N GLU A 134 21.64 -12.42 1.39
CA GLU A 134 22.45 -11.30 1.90
C GLU A 134 23.50 -10.82 0.90
N GLU A 135 24.06 -11.72 0.09
CA GLU A 135 25.01 -11.37 -0.96
C GLU A 135 24.34 -10.53 -2.06
N GLU A 136 23.16 -10.95 -2.53
CA GLU A 136 22.38 -10.20 -3.52
C GLU A 136 21.90 -8.85 -2.98
N GLN A 137 21.58 -8.75 -1.68
CA GLN A 137 21.24 -7.49 -1.03
C GLN A 137 22.45 -6.54 -0.93
N LYS A 138 23.65 -7.05 -0.66
CA LYS A 138 24.90 -6.25 -0.61
C LYS A 138 25.36 -5.77 -1.98
N GLN A 139 25.02 -6.50 -3.05
CA GLN A 139 25.37 -6.16 -4.43
C GLN A 139 24.45 -5.10 -5.04
N ALA A 140 23.23 -4.95 -4.53
CA ALA A 140 22.25 -3.96 -4.97
C ALA A 140 22.51 -2.59 -4.31
#